data_AF-A0A2W7A6G5-F1
#
_entry.id   AF-A0A2W7A6G5-F1
#
_cell.length_a   1.000
_cell.length_b   1.000
_cell.length_c   1.000
_cell.angle_alpha   90.00
_cell.angle_beta   90.00
_cell.angle_gamma   90.00
#
_symmetry.space_group_name_H-M   'P 1'
#
loop_
_entity.id
_entity.type
_entity.pdbx_description
1 polymer ?
#
loop_
_entity_poly.entity_id
_entity_poly.type
_entity_poly.pdbx_seq_one_letter_code
_entity_poly.pdbx_strand_id
1 'polypeptide(L)'
;MTEQDLSFTPEWVSPPGDTIIDAIEERDWTQSQLAERLGYTEKHVSLLINAKVPITEESAQKLSRVIGSTPEFWLRREAQYRAQLVQVEERERLQSWISWLDRLPVKDLMKQGAIAKRRLDSKNKPEIVKELLQLFGVASPDNWETCYEQKQVAFRRTRKEQSNVGAISAWLRLGEIEAEKADVPKYNKAKFEKAVQEIRKLTVLSQAKFMPQMQRLCNEAGVILAIVPVIPCAYTSGVARWLNSHRALIQLSLYGKQNDRFWFTFFHEAAHILLHDKKDIFLDDSGQGDRLESQQEDEANAWVREFLIPSEHDAELYTLRSREDVIGFAERLGIHAGILVGRLQFDQVIEHNSKLNTLKVGLNLESKEK
;
A
#
# COMPACT_ATOMS: atom_id res chain seq x y z
N MET A 1 12.95 13.79 -34.81
CA MET A 1 12.17 12.67 -35.38
C MET A 1 11.26 12.16 -34.28
N THR A 2 9.98 12.51 -34.36
CA THR A 2 8.93 12.04 -33.44
C THR A 2 8.41 10.72 -33.97
N GLU A 3 8.82 9.60 -33.37
CA GLU A 3 8.10 8.35 -33.51
C GLU A 3 6.83 8.45 -32.67
N GLN A 4 5.72 8.79 -33.32
CA GLN A 4 4.40 8.54 -32.77
C GLN A 4 4.12 7.05 -32.95
N ASP A 5 4.32 6.29 -31.88
CA ASP A 5 3.86 4.91 -31.78
C ASP A 5 2.33 4.91 -31.62
N LEU A 6 1.63 5.17 -32.72
CA LEU A 6 0.19 4.98 -32.83
C LEU A 6 -0.06 3.48 -32.90
N SER A 7 -0.07 2.83 -31.74
CA SER A 7 -0.60 1.46 -31.62
C SER A 7 -2.08 1.47 -32.02
N PHE A 8 -2.35 1.06 -33.26
CA PHE A 8 -3.70 0.84 -33.75
C PHE A 8 -4.27 -0.38 -33.03
N THR A 9 -5.16 -0.15 -32.05
CA THR A 9 -5.99 -1.20 -31.45
C THR A 9 -7.34 -1.20 -32.16
N PRO A 10 -7.58 -2.09 -33.14
CA PRO A 10 -8.87 -2.17 -33.81
C PRO A 10 -9.99 -2.47 -32.80
N GLU A 11 -11.13 -1.79 -32.93
CA GLU A 11 -12.35 -2.06 -32.16
C GLU A 11 -13.02 -3.39 -32.52
N TRP A 12 -12.61 -4.00 -33.63
CA TRP A 12 -13.13 -5.27 -34.11
C TRP A 12 -12.09 -6.39 -33.95
N VAL A 13 -12.52 -7.49 -33.34
CA VAL A 13 -11.72 -8.67 -33.06
C VAL A 13 -12.02 -9.71 -34.15
N SER A 14 -11.07 -9.99 -35.03
CA SER A 14 -11.25 -10.98 -36.12
C SER A 14 -11.06 -12.42 -35.59
N PRO A 15 -12.09 -13.29 -35.57
CA PRO A 15 -12.00 -14.70 -35.15
C PRO A 15 -11.24 -15.59 -36.14
N PRO A 16 -10.51 -16.64 -35.68
CA PRO A 16 -9.71 -17.58 -36.51
C PRO A 16 -10.40 -18.09 -37.76
N GLY A 17 -11.71 -18.24 -37.65
CA GLY A 17 -12.57 -18.59 -38.76
C GLY A 17 -12.57 -17.64 -39.95
N ASP A 18 -12.37 -16.33 -39.77
CA ASP A 18 -12.33 -15.40 -40.91
C ASP A 18 -11.19 -15.77 -41.85
N THR A 19 -10.01 -16.06 -41.29
CA THR A 19 -8.84 -16.51 -42.04
C THR A 19 -9.07 -17.88 -42.70
N ILE A 20 -9.90 -18.73 -42.09
CA ILE A 20 -10.30 -20.02 -42.66
C ILE A 20 -11.28 -19.81 -43.82
N ILE A 21 -12.24 -18.90 -43.66
CA ILE A 21 -13.23 -18.50 -44.68
C ILE A 21 -12.51 -17.93 -45.89
N ASP A 22 -11.64 -16.93 -45.71
CA ASP A 22 -10.87 -16.32 -46.80
C ASP A 22 -10.09 -17.40 -47.58
N ALA A 23 -9.44 -18.33 -46.87
CA ALA A 23 -8.66 -19.40 -47.49
C ALA A 23 -9.52 -20.42 -48.26
N ILE A 24 -10.75 -20.71 -47.84
CA ILE A 24 -11.64 -21.61 -48.60
C ILE A 24 -12.32 -20.89 -49.75
N GLU A 25 -12.63 -19.59 -49.62
CA GLU A 25 -13.19 -18.76 -50.69
C GLU A 25 -12.20 -18.58 -51.84
N GLU A 26 -10.91 -18.34 -51.55
CA GLU A 26 -9.84 -18.32 -52.56
C GLU A 26 -9.70 -19.63 -53.35
N ARG A 27 -10.26 -20.74 -52.84
CA ARG A 27 -10.18 -22.08 -53.42
C ARG A 27 -11.53 -22.56 -53.97
N ASP A 28 -12.56 -21.72 -53.95
CA ASP A 28 -13.95 -22.07 -54.30
C ASP A 28 -14.48 -23.30 -53.51
N TRP A 29 -14.08 -23.45 -52.24
CA TRP A 29 -14.50 -24.56 -51.38
C TRP A 29 -15.66 -24.17 -50.46
N THR A 30 -16.61 -25.09 -50.31
CA THR A 30 -17.65 -25.02 -49.29
C THR A 30 -17.13 -25.49 -47.92
N GLN A 31 -17.80 -25.10 -46.83
CA GLN A 31 -17.46 -25.59 -45.48
C GLN A 31 -17.60 -27.12 -45.37
N SER A 32 -18.51 -27.73 -46.13
CA SER A 32 -18.67 -29.18 -46.24
C SER A 32 -17.42 -29.86 -46.80
N GLN A 33 -16.90 -29.30 -47.90
CA GLN A 33 -15.67 -29.77 -48.53
C GLN A 33 -14.44 -29.59 -47.64
N LEU A 34 -14.39 -28.50 -46.86
CA LEU A 34 -13.35 -28.30 -45.85
C LEU A 34 -13.44 -29.36 -44.74
N ALA A 35 -14.65 -29.66 -44.26
CA ALA A 35 -14.88 -30.66 -43.21
C ALA A 35 -14.42 -32.05 -43.64
N GLU A 36 -14.78 -32.46 -44.86
CA GLU A 36 -14.33 -33.71 -45.46
C GLU A 36 -12.79 -33.80 -45.51
N ARG A 37 -12.11 -32.73 -45.94
CA ARG A 37 -10.63 -32.70 -46.06
C ARG A 37 -9.91 -32.68 -44.71
N LEU A 38 -10.49 -32.03 -43.70
CA LEU A 38 -9.93 -32.01 -42.33
C LEU A 38 -10.23 -33.31 -41.57
N GLY A 39 -11.12 -34.17 -42.07
CA GLY A 39 -11.62 -35.32 -41.32
C GLY A 39 -12.46 -34.89 -40.11
N TYR A 40 -13.20 -33.79 -40.24
CA TYR A 40 -14.09 -33.24 -39.22
C TYR A 40 -15.54 -33.31 -39.69
N THR A 41 -16.47 -33.20 -38.74
CA THR A 41 -17.88 -32.99 -39.07
C THR A 41 -18.10 -31.55 -39.51
N GLU A 42 -19.09 -31.30 -40.37
CA GLU A 42 -19.47 -29.92 -40.76
C GLU A 42 -19.80 -29.06 -39.53
N LYS A 43 -20.45 -29.66 -38.53
CA LYS A 43 -20.73 -29.01 -37.24
C LYS A 43 -19.44 -28.54 -36.55
N HIS A 44 -18.39 -29.36 -36.54
CA HIS A 44 -17.12 -28.99 -35.92
C HIS A 44 -16.41 -27.87 -36.70
N VAL A 45 -16.41 -27.93 -38.03
CA VAL A 45 -15.88 -26.84 -38.87
C VAL A 45 -16.65 -25.54 -38.66
N SER A 46 -17.98 -25.60 -38.58
CA SER A 46 -18.80 -24.43 -38.28
C SER A 46 -18.47 -23.83 -36.89
N LEU A 47 -18.23 -24.67 -35.88
CA LEU A 47 -17.82 -24.19 -34.55
C LEU A 47 -16.40 -23.59 -34.56
N LEU A 48 -15.47 -24.14 -35.35
CA LEU A 48 -14.12 -23.59 -35.53
C LEU A 48 -14.19 -22.21 -36.20
N ILE A 49 -14.99 -22.10 -37.27
CA ILE A 49 -15.18 -20.85 -38.00
C ILE A 49 -15.81 -19.78 -37.09
N ASN A 50 -16.83 -20.14 -36.31
CA ASN A 50 -17.47 -19.20 -35.39
C ASN A 50 -16.69 -18.99 -34.07
N ALA A 51 -15.44 -19.45 -33.98
CA ALA A 51 -14.56 -19.40 -32.81
C ALA A 51 -15.16 -19.94 -31.50
N LYS A 52 -16.18 -20.81 -31.61
CA LYS A 52 -16.85 -21.49 -30.49
C LYS A 52 -16.01 -22.65 -29.95
N VAL A 53 -15.13 -23.21 -30.76
CA VAL A 53 -14.06 -24.13 -30.32
C VAL A 53 -12.70 -23.56 -30.72
N PRO A 54 -11.66 -23.71 -29.87
CA PRO A 54 -10.34 -23.18 -30.15
C PRO A 54 -9.64 -24.02 -31.23
N ILE A 55 -8.76 -23.38 -32.00
CA ILE A 55 -7.76 -24.10 -32.80
C ILE A 55 -6.75 -24.76 -31.84
N THR A 56 -6.84 -26.08 -31.72
CA THR A 56 -5.87 -26.93 -31.03
C THR A 56 -4.66 -27.25 -31.93
N GLU A 57 -3.58 -27.80 -31.36
CA GLU A 57 -2.41 -28.27 -32.11
C GLU A 57 -2.78 -29.25 -33.23
N GLU A 58 -3.71 -30.18 -32.96
CA GLU A 58 -4.21 -31.13 -33.97
C GLU A 58 -4.93 -30.41 -35.12
N SER A 59 -5.84 -29.49 -34.79
CA SER A 59 -6.56 -28.73 -35.82
C SER A 59 -5.63 -27.82 -36.61
N ALA A 60 -4.61 -27.22 -35.98
CA ALA A 60 -3.59 -26.41 -36.64
C ALA A 60 -2.76 -27.22 -37.64
N GLN A 61 -2.36 -28.45 -37.29
CA GLN A 61 -1.68 -29.38 -38.21
C GLN A 61 -2.56 -29.79 -39.40
N LYS A 62 -3.85 -30.02 -39.16
CA LYS A 62 -4.80 -30.34 -40.24
C LYS A 62 -5.03 -29.15 -41.16
N LEU A 63 -5.25 -27.96 -40.60
CA LEU A 63 -5.41 -26.71 -41.36
C LEU A 63 -4.15 -26.41 -42.19
N SER A 64 -2.95 -26.59 -41.61
CA SER A 64 -1.70 -26.36 -42.34
C SER A 64 -1.54 -27.27 -43.57
N ARG A 65 -2.02 -28.51 -43.48
CA ARG A 65 -2.00 -29.47 -44.60
C ARG A 65 -3.06 -29.19 -45.65
N VAL A 66 -4.24 -28.73 -45.23
CA VAL A 66 -5.43 -28.62 -46.11
C VAL A 66 -5.55 -27.26 -46.78
N ILE A 67 -5.36 -26.17 -46.04
CA ILE A 67 -5.51 -24.78 -46.53
C ILE A 67 -4.20 -23.96 -46.47
N GLY A 68 -3.10 -24.56 -45.98
CA GLY A 68 -1.76 -23.96 -46.03
C GLY A 68 -1.37 -23.17 -44.77
N SER A 69 -0.34 -22.34 -44.91
CA SER A 69 0.40 -21.73 -43.80
C SER A 69 1.11 -22.80 -42.94
N THR A 70 1.41 -22.49 -41.68
CA THR A 70 2.08 -23.43 -40.76
C THR A 70 1.21 -23.67 -39.51
N PRO A 71 1.39 -24.78 -38.78
CA PRO A 71 0.69 -24.99 -37.51
C PRO A 71 0.91 -23.82 -36.52
N GLU A 72 2.12 -23.26 -36.48
CA GLU A 72 2.48 -22.13 -35.63
C GLU A 72 1.72 -20.85 -36.00
N PHE A 73 1.46 -20.64 -37.29
CA PHE A 73 0.63 -19.52 -37.76
C PHE A 73 -0.78 -19.61 -37.16
N TRP A 74 -1.44 -20.78 -37.30
CA TRP A 74 -2.80 -20.99 -36.81
C TRP A 74 -2.92 -20.88 -35.28
N LEU A 75 -1.96 -21.46 -34.54
CA LEU A 75 -1.90 -21.34 -33.09
C LEU A 75 -1.67 -19.90 -32.62
N ARG A 76 -0.78 -19.15 -33.30
CA ARG A 76 -0.56 -17.72 -33.01
C ARG A 76 -1.84 -16.93 -33.24
N ARG A 77 -2.59 -17.26 -34.30
CA ARG A 77 -3.84 -16.61 -34.65
C ARG A 77 -4.94 -16.82 -33.60
N GLU A 78 -5.07 -18.04 -33.09
CA GLU A 78 -5.94 -18.36 -31.97
C GLU A 78 -5.53 -17.57 -30.71
N ALA A 79 -4.24 -17.59 -30.37
CA ALA A 79 -3.73 -16.89 -29.20
C ALA A 79 -3.99 -15.37 -29.25
N GLN A 80 -3.76 -14.74 -30.41
CA GLN A 80 -4.05 -13.32 -30.62
C GLN A 80 -5.54 -13.01 -30.44
N TYR A 81 -6.42 -13.82 -31.03
CA TYR A 81 -7.86 -13.65 -30.88
C TYR A 81 -8.32 -13.78 -29.43
N ARG A 82 -7.87 -14.82 -28.72
CA ARG A 82 -8.22 -15.03 -27.32
C ARG A 82 -7.71 -13.90 -26.43
N ALA A 83 -6.50 -13.40 -26.67
CA ALA A 83 -5.97 -12.25 -25.96
C ALA A 83 -6.82 -10.98 -26.19
N GLN A 84 -7.30 -10.76 -27.41
CA GLN A 84 -8.18 -9.64 -27.73
C GLN A 84 -9.56 -9.76 -27.06
N LEU A 85 -10.16 -10.96 -27.04
CA LEU A 85 -11.41 -11.20 -26.31
C LEU A 85 -11.27 -10.88 -24.82
N VAL A 86 -10.19 -11.36 -24.20
CA VAL A 86 -9.90 -11.07 -22.78
C VAL A 86 -9.76 -9.56 -22.54
N GLN A 87 -9.16 -8.81 -23.46
CA GLN A 87 -9.06 -7.35 -23.33
C GLN A 87 -10.43 -6.65 -23.41
N VAL A 88 -11.35 -7.14 -24.25
CA VAL A 88 -12.72 -6.62 -24.34
C VAL A 88 -13.47 -6.91 -23.03
N GLU A 89 -13.45 -8.15 -22.56
CA GLU A 89 -14.08 -8.53 -21.30
C GLU A 89 -13.49 -7.77 -20.10
N GLU A 90 -12.17 -7.58 -20.08
CA GLU A 90 -11.50 -6.81 -19.02
C GLU A 90 -11.95 -5.36 -19.03
N ARG A 91 -12.10 -4.73 -20.21
CA ARG A 91 -12.62 -3.36 -20.31
C ARG A 91 -14.03 -3.24 -19.73
N GLU A 92 -14.90 -4.21 -20.02
CA GLU A 92 -16.26 -4.26 -19.47
C GLU A 92 -16.24 -4.45 -17.95
N ARG A 93 -15.36 -5.32 -17.43
CA ARG A 93 -15.18 -5.52 -15.98
C ARG A 93 -14.71 -4.25 -15.29
N LEU A 94 -13.66 -3.61 -15.79
CA LEU A 94 -13.15 -2.35 -15.25
C LEU A 94 -14.21 -1.25 -15.25
N GLN A 95 -15.04 -1.20 -16.31
CA GLN A 95 -16.18 -0.28 -16.38
C GLN A 95 -17.22 -0.57 -15.29
N SER A 96 -17.49 -1.85 -15.00
CA SER A 96 -18.44 -2.26 -13.96
C SER A 96 -17.98 -1.89 -12.54
N TRP A 97 -16.67 -1.73 -12.33
CA TRP A 97 -16.07 -1.41 -11.03
C TRP A 97 -15.81 0.09 -10.79
N ILE A 98 -16.28 0.97 -11.67
CA ILE A 98 -16.05 2.41 -11.54
C ILE A 98 -16.56 2.99 -10.21
N SER A 99 -17.67 2.46 -9.67
CA SER A 99 -18.21 2.91 -8.38
C SER A 99 -17.28 2.64 -7.19
N TRP A 100 -16.33 1.70 -7.31
CA TRP A 100 -15.32 1.45 -6.29
C TRP A 100 -14.40 2.66 -6.07
N LEU A 101 -14.19 3.50 -7.09
CA LEU A 101 -13.38 4.72 -6.98
C LEU A 101 -13.90 5.68 -5.92
N ASP A 102 -15.21 5.71 -5.68
CA ASP A 102 -15.84 6.60 -4.70
C ASP A 102 -15.51 6.20 -3.24
N ARG A 103 -15.01 4.97 -3.04
CA ARG A 103 -14.59 4.46 -1.73
C ARG A 103 -13.11 4.70 -1.45
N LEU A 104 -12.34 5.24 -2.40
CA LEU A 104 -10.89 5.35 -2.32
C LEU A 104 -10.41 6.80 -2.42
N PRO A 105 -9.27 7.14 -1.79
CA PRO A 105 -8.67 8.47 -1.82
C PRO A 105 -7.91 8.72 -3.14
N VAL A 106 -8.59 8.56 -4.29
CA VAL A 106 -7.95 8.54 -5.63
C VAL A 106 -7.12 9.79 -5.90
N LYS A 107 -7.64 10.97 -5.56
CA LYS A 107 -6.93 12.26 -5.78
C LYS A 107 -5.67 12.37 -4.93
N ASP A 108 -5.70 11.87 -3.70
CA ASP A 108 -4.54 11.89 -2.81
C ASP A 108 -3.47 10.90 -3.26
N LEU A 109 -3.87 9.71 -3.73
CA LEU A 109 -2.97 8.72 -4.33
C LEU A 109 -2.28 9.28 -5.59
N MET A 110 -3.03 9.99 -6.46
CA MET A 110 -2.44 10.70 -7.60
C MET A 110 -1.48 11.83 -7.18
N LYS A 111 -1.80 12.56 -6.11
CA LYS A 111 -0.96 13.65 -5.59
C LYS A 111 0.35 13.12 -5.03
N GLN A 112 0.31 11.98 -4.33
CA GLN A 112 1.48 11.30 -3.77
C GLN A 112 2.28 10.50 -4.82
N GLY A 113 1.79 10.41 -6.06
CA GLY A 113 2.47 9.69 -7.14
C GLY A 113 2.35 8.16 -7.05
N ALA A 114 1.42 7.66 -6.23
CA ALA A 114 1.14 6.22 -6.11
C ALA A 114 0.45 5.65 -7.35
N ILE A 115 -0.32 6.48 -8.06
CA ILE A 115 -0.96 6.18 -9.35
C ILE A 115 -0.79 7.38 -10.29
N ALA A 116 -0.97 7.16 -11.60
CA ALA A 116 -0.76 8.20 -12.59
C ALA A 116 -1.80 9.32 -12.48
N LYS A 117 -1.37 10.57 -12.68
CA LYS A 117 -2.29 11.73 -12.69
C LYS A 117 -3.16 11.68 -13.94
N ARG A 118 -4.47 11.50 -13.75
CA ARG A 118 -5.47 11.43 -14.82
C ARG A 118 -6.70 12.26 -14.45
N ARG A 119 -7.46 12.70 -15.46
CA ARG A 119 -8.77 13.32 -15.23
C ARG A 119 -9.77 12.24 -14.79
N LEU A 120 -10.67 12.58 -13.87
CA LEU A 120 -11.73 11.66 -13.39
C LEU A 120 -12.98 11.72 -14.29
N ASP A 121 -12.81 11.44 -15.58
CA ASP A 121 -13.87 11.36 -16.56
C ASP A 121 -14.18 9.90 -16.96
N SER A 122 -15.30 9.68 -17.66
CA SER A 122 -15.74 8.35 -18.08
C SER A 122 -14.70 7.59 -18.90
N LYS A 123 -13.86 8.29 -19.65
CA LYS A 123 -12.80 7.71 -20.48
C LYS A 123 -11.65 7.15 -19.64
N ASN A 124 -11.23 7.85 -18.60
CA ASN A 124 -10.06 7.48 -17.80
C ASN A 124 -10.39 6.60 -16.59
N LYS A 125 -11.64 6.61 -16.11
CA LYS A 125 -12.06 5.86 -14.91
C LYS A 125 -11.72 4.36 -14.96
N PRO A 126 -11.92 3.62 -16.06
CA PRO A 126 -11.52 2.21 -16.13
C PRO A 126 -10.02 1.97 -15.93
N GLU A 127 -9.16 2.83 -16.49
CA GLU A 127 -7.71 2.70 -16.31
C GLU A 127 -7.29 3.03 -14.87
N ILE A 128 -7.98 3.98 -14.23
CA ILE A 128 -7.75 4.29 -12.80
C ILE A 128 -8.12 3.10 -11.92
N VAL A 129 -9.23 2.40 -12.22
CA VAL A 129 -9.60 1.16 -11.51
C VAL A 129 -8.47 0.13 -11.64
N LYS A 130 -7.97 -0.09 -12.85
CA LYS A 130 -6.87 -1.01 -13.12
C LYS A 130 -5.59 -0.65 -12.36
N GLU A 131 -5.19 0.61 -12.38
CA GLU A 131 -4.02 1.09 -11.62
C GLU A 131 -4.21 0.88 -10.11
N LEU A 132 -5.42 1.03 -9.57
CA LEU A 132 -5.71 0.76 -8.17
C LEU A 132 -5.68 -0.74 -7.84
N LEU A 133 -6.22 -1.60 -8.70
CA LEU A 133 -6.09 -3.05 -8.54
C LEU A 133 -4.60 -3.47 -8.48
N GLN A 134 -3.78 -2.89 -9.36
CA GLN A 134 -2.32 -3.10 -9.35
C GLN A 134 -1.66 -2.54 -8.09
N LEU A 135 -2.01 -1.32 -7.68
CA LEU A 135 -1.49 -0.70 -6.46
C LEU A 135 -1.76 -1.58 -5.24
N PHE A 136 -2.99 -2.06 -5.09
CA PHE A 136 -3.39 -2.91 -3.97
C PHE A 136 -2.95 -4.38 -4.10
N GLY A 137 -2.52 -4.82 -5.30
CA GLY A 137 -2.13 -6.20 -5.54
C GLY A 137 -3.32 -7.18 -5.46
N VAL A 138 -4.49 -6.77 -5.94
CA VAL A 138 -5.75 -7.52 -5.84
C VAL A 138 -6.39 -7.71 -7.21
N ALA A 139 -7.12 -8.82 -7.39
CA ALA A 139 -7.77 -9.15 -8.66
C ALA A 139 -9.14 -8.46 -8.86
N SER A 140 -9.77 -7.98 -7.79
CA SER A 140 -11.07 -7.29 -7.85
C SER A 140 -11.30 -6.40 -6.61
N PRO A 141 -12.30 -5.49 -6.67
CA PRO A 141 -12.77 -4.76 -5.49
C PRO A 141 -13.22 -5.66 -4.33
N ASP A 142 -13.85 -6.80 -4.62
CA ASP A 142 -14.28 -7.77 -3.59
C ASP A 142 -13.07 -8.43 -2.90
N ASN A 143 -11.98 -8.65 -3.64
CA ASN A 143 -10.73 -9.11 -3.04
C ASN A 143 -10.06 -8.03 -2.19
N TRP A 144 -10.16 -6.74 -2.59
CA TRP A 144 -9.74 -5.63 -1.74
C TRP A 144 -10.53 -5.60 -0.43
N GLU A 145 -11.85 -5.77 -0.49
CA GLU A 145 -12.67 -5.93 0.72
C GLU A 145 -12.18 -7.12 1.53
N THR A 146 -12.02 -8.30 0.95
CA THR A 146 -11.54 -9.47 1.72
C THR A 146 -10.18 -9.21 2.42
N CYS A 147 -9.22 -8.59 1.73
CA CYS A 147 -7.88 -8.32 2.25
C CYS A 147 -7.81 -7.21 3.31
N TYR A 148 -8.70 -6.20 3.24
CA TYR A 148 -8.65 -5.01 4.08
C TYR A 148 -9.88 -4.83 5.01
N GLU A 149 -11.05 -5.35 4.64
CA GLU A 149 -12.29 -5.37 5.43
C GLU A 149 -12.23 -6.38 6.59
N GLN A 150 -11.61 -7.55 6.42
CA GLN A 150 -11.38 -8.46 7.55
C GLN A 150 -10.38 -7.88 8.57
N LYS A 151 -9.53 -6.94 8.13
CA LYS A 151 -8.67 -6.12 9.01
C LYS A 151 -9.42 -4.93 9.66
N GLN A 152 -10.68 -4.65 9.29
CA GLN A 152 -11.53 -3.63 9.94
C GLN A 152 -11.81 -3.90 11.40
N VAL A 153 -11.73 -5.14 11.88
CA VAL A 153 -11.89 -5.39 13.32
C VAL A 153 -10.79 -4.67 14.12
N ALA A 154 -9.58 -4.54 13.56
CA ALA A 154 -8.52 -3.70 14.15
C ALA A 154 -8.79 -2.20 13.94
N PHE A 155 -9.26 -1.78 12.75
CA PHE A 155 -9.57 -0.36 12.46
C PHE A 155 -10.75 0.19 13.29
N ARG A 156 -11.76 -0.64 13.60
CA ARG A 156 -12.94 -0.26 14.39
C ARG A 156 -12.65 -0.23 15.88
N ARG A 157 -11.55 -0.81 16.37
CA ARG A 157 -11.14 -0.67 17.77
C ARG A 157 -10.74 0.77 18.11
N THR A 158 -10.35 1.59 17.13
CA THR A 158 -9.90 2.97 17.42
C THR A 158 -11.01 4.04 17.40
N ARG A 159 -12.21 3.78 16.83
CA ARG A 159 -13.33 4.75 16.79
C ARG A 159 -14.73 4.12 16.78
N LYS A 160 -15.73 4.85 17.31
CA LYS A 160 -17.17 4.60 17.13
C LYS A 160 -17.71 5.01 15.75
N GLU A 161 -17.14 6.02 15.11
CA GLU A 161 -17.55 6.50 13.78
C GLU A 161 -16.80 5.80 12.63
N GLN A 162 -17.43 5.73 11.45
CA GLN A 162 -16.87 5.11 10.24
C GLN A 162 -15.47 5.65 9.92
N SER A 163 -14.45 4.88 10.28
CA SER A 163 -13.09 5.04 9.76
C SER A 163 -13.15 5.01 8.22
N ASN A 164 -12.52 5.96 7.53
CA ASN A 164 -12.46 5.92 6.06
C ASN A 164 -11.55 4.76 5.64
N VAL A 165 -12.16 3.58 5.47
CA VAL A 165 -11.48 2.31 5.15
C VAL A 165 -10.63 2.45 3.89
N GLY A 166 -11.11 3.23 2.91
CA GLY A 166 -10.35 3.54 1.71
C GLY A 166 -9.06 4.28 2.00
N ALA A 167 -9.13 5.36 2.78
CA ALA A 167 -7.96 6.15 3.15
C ALA A 167 -6.95 5.34 3.98
N ILE A 168 -7.43 4.55 4.94
CA ILE A 168 -6.57 3.74 5.79
C ILE A 168 -5.92 2.61 5.00
N SER A 169 -6.69 1.81 4.25
CA SER A 169 -6.14 0.71 3.45
C SER A 169 -5.13 1.22 2.41
N ALA A 170 -5.41 2.36 1.77
CA ALA A 170 -4.48 3.01 0.86
C ALA A 170 -3.18 3.39 1.57
N TRP A 171 -3.26 4.01 2.75
CA TRP A 171 -2.06 4.39 3.51
C TRP A 171 -1.26 3.16 3.91
N LEU A 172 -1.91 2.11 4.41
CA LEU A 172 -1.25 0.85 4.74
C LEU A 172 -0.56 0.21 3.54
N ARG A 173 -1.23 0.16 2.38
CA ARG A 173 -0.65 -0.42 1.18
C ARG A 173 0.62 0.32 0.74
N LEU A 174 0.66 1.65 0.87
CA LEU A 174 1.87 2.42 0.59
C LEU A 174 3.04 2.04 1.51
N GLY A 175 2.76 1.73 2.78
CA GLY A 175 3.79 1.19 3.68
C GLY A 175 4.23 -0.24 3.33
N GLU A 176 3.33 -1.08 2.81
CA GLU A 176 3.68 -2.41 2.30
C GLU A 176 4.59 -2.32 1.09
N ILE A 177 4.26 -1.45 0.13
CA ILE A 177 5.08 -1.20 -1.06
C ILE A 177 6.47 -0.67 -0.67
N GLU A 178 6.56 0.18 0.35
CA GLU A 178 7.86 0.64 0.85
C GLU A 178 8.65 -0.50 1.50
N ALA A 179 7.98 -1.36 2.26
CA ALA A 179 8.60 -2.53 2.88
C ALA A 179 9.03 -3.61 1.88
N GLU A 180 8.34 -3.75 0.74
CA GLU A 180 8.69 -4.67 -0.35
C GLU A 180 10.05 -4.32 -0.98
N LYS A 181 10.49 -3.05 -0.91
CA LYS A 181 11.80 -2.60 -1.41
C LYS A 181 12.96 -2.94 -0.46
N ALA A 182 12.66 -3.25 0.80
CA ALA A 182 13.66 -3.42 1.84
C ALA A 182 14.12 -4.89 1.93
N ASP A 183 15.43 -5.10 1.87
CA ASP A 183 16.06 -6.37 2.22
C ASP A 183 16.64 -6.27 3.64
N VAL A 184 15.97 -6.91 4.60
CA VAL A 184 16.32 -6.88 6.02
C VAL A 184 16.42 -8.30 6.58
N PRO A 185 17.30 -8.54 7.58
CA PRO A 185 17.37 -9.81 8.28
C PRO A 185 16.05 -10.17 8.96
N LYS A 186 15.92 -11.43 9.38
CA LYS A 186 14.79 -11.86 10.23
C LYS A 186 14.79 -11.08 11.54
N TYR A 187 13.59 -10.72 12.00
CA TYR A 187 13.39 -10.02 13.27
C TYR A 187 14.13 -10.67 14.43
N ASN A 188 14.84 -9.84 15.20
CA ASN A 188 15.52 -10.25 16.42
C ASN A 188 15.15 -9.29 17.56
N LYS A 189 14.40 -9.79 18.54
CA LYS A 189 13.90 -9.01 19.68
C LYS A 189 15.03 -8.32 20.46
N ALA A 190 16.08 -9.06 20.84
CA ALA A 190 17.20 -8.51 21.60
C ALA A 190 17.97 -7.43 20.82
N LYS A 191 18.09 -7.55 19.50
CA LYS A 191 18.65 -6.48 18.66
C LYS A 191 17.72 -5.28 18.59
N PHE A 192 16.40 -5.50 18.50
CA PHE A 192 15.44 -4.41 18.44
C PHE A 192 15.35 -3.64 19.76
N GLU A 193 15.39 -4.32 20.91
CA GLU A 193 15.48 -3.67 22.23
C GLU A 193 16.70 -2.75 22.32
N LYS A 194 17.88 -3.23 21.88
CA LYS A 194 19.10 -2.40 21.80
C LYS A 194 18.96 -1.26 20.81
N ALA A 195 18.39 -1.51 19.64
CA ALA A 195 18.14 -0.47 18.63
C ALA A 195 17.25 0.64 19.19
N VAL A 196 16.19 0.31 19.90
CA VAL A 196 15.26 1.27 20.51
C VAL A 196 15.94 2.10 21.61
N GLN A 197 16.81 1.49 22.41
CA GLN A 197 17.67 2.19 23.37
C GLN A 197 18.62 3.20 22.70
N GLU A 198 19.27 2.81 21.60
CA GLU A 198 20.12 3.72 20.83
C GLU A 198 19.30 4.84 20.17
N ILE A 199 18.11 4.52 19.63
CA ILE A 199 17.21 5.50 19.01
C ILE A 199 16.75 6.58 20.01
N ARG A 200 16.55 6.24 21.29
CA ARG A 200 16.25 7.23 22.34
C ARG A 200 17.29 8.35 22.41
N LYS A 201 18.57 8.00 22.22
CA LYS A 201 19.69 8.97 22.23
C LYS A 201 19.69 9.87 21.00
N LEU A 202 19.04 9.46 19.90
CA LEU A 202 18.96 10.25 18.67
C LEU A 202 17.95 11.39 18.75
N THR A 203 17.11 11.43 19.79
CA THR A 203 16.04 12.43 19.93
C THR A 203 16.55 13.87 19.90
N VAL A 204 17.78 14.11 20.40
CA VAL A 204 18.46 15.41 20.43
C VAL A 204 19.05 15.85 19.10
N LEU A 205 19.10 14.97 18.09
CA LEU A 205 19.67 15.27 16.78
C LEU A 205 18.64 15.93 15.86
N SER A 206 19.12 16.57 14.79
CA SER A 206 18.24 17.06 13.72
C SER A 206 17.66 15.92 12.90
N GLN A 207 16.51 16.16 12.24
CA GLN A 207 15.84 15.16 11.40
C GLN A 207 16.74 14.53 10.34
N ALA A 208 17.55 15.34 9.64
CA ALA A 208 18.49 14.86 8.65
C ALA A 208 19.52 13.86 9.22
N LYS A 209 19.84 13.98 10.51
CA LYS A 209 20.81 13.12 11.20
C LYS A 209 20.18 11.89 11.84
N PHE A 210 19.04 12.04 12.53
CA PHE A 210 18.42 10.89 13.20
C PHE A 210 17.70 9.94 12.24
N MET A 211 17.06 10.45 11.18
CA MET A 211 16.16 9.63 10.36
C MET A 211 16.91 8.46 9.67
N PRO A 212 18.06 8.69 9.01
CA PRO A 212 18.82 7.59 8.40
C PRO A 212 19.38 6.60 9.44
N GLN A 213 19.70 7.08 10.64
CA GLN A 213 20.21 6.23 11.72
C GLN A 213 19.11 5.36 12.32
N MET A 214 17.91 5.92 12.55
CA MET A 214 16.73 5.17 12.99
C MET A 214 16.40 4.04 12.02
N GLN A 215 16.31 4.35 10.71
CA GLN A 215 16.01 3.35 9.69
C GLN A 215 17.06 2.22 9.69
N ARG A 216 18.34 2.56 9.79
CA ARG A 216 19.44 1.59 9.88
C ARG A 216 19.30 0.67 11.10
N LEU A 217 19.13 1.26 12.29
CA LEU A 217 19.01 0.53 13.56
C LEU A 217 17.79 -0.41 13.55
N CYS A 218 16.66 0.04 13.00
CA CYS A 218 15.47 -0.81 12.83
C CYS A 218 15.76 -1.96 11.85
N ASN A 219 16.33 -1.65 10.67
CA ASN A 219 16.62 -2.63 9.63
C ASN A 219 17.58 -3.73 10.12
N GLU A 220 18.63 -3.38 10.86
CA GLU A 220 19.59 -4.35 11.44
C GLU A 220 18.94 -5.33 12.44
N ALA A 221 17.81 -4.93 13.03
CA ALA A 221 17.00 -5.75 13.92
C ALA A 221 15.85 -6.50 13.21
N GLY A 222 15.68 -6.33 11.90
CA GLY A 222 14.60 -6.91 11.11
C GLY A 222 13.25 -6.21 11.26
N VAL A 223 13.26 -4.92 11.59
CA VAL A 223 12.08 -4.03 11.63
C VAL A 223 12.23 -2.97 10.54
N ILE A 224 11.26 -2.88 9.65
CA ILE A 224 11.25 -1.86 8.60
C ILE A 224 10.59 -0.59 9.15
N LEU A 225 11.26 0.55 9.06
CA LEU A 225 10.69 1.86 9.39
C LEU A 225 10.34 2.63 8.12
N ALA A 226 9.04 2.70 7.80
CA ALA A 226 8.52 3.40 6.63
C ALA A 226 7.92 4.75 7.03
N ILE A 227 8.37 5.82 6.38
CA ILE A 227 7.79 7.15 6.54
C ILE A 227 6.88 7.43 5.35
N VAL A 228 5.58 7.34 5.57
CA VAL A 228 4.57 7.44 4.51
C VAL A 228 3.72 8.69 4.74
N PRO A 229 3.64 9.61 3.75
CA PRO A 229 2.79 10.80 3.85
C PRO A 229 1.35 10.42 4.21
N VAL A 230 0.71 11.21 5.08
CA VAL A 230 -0.67 10.94 5.48
C VAL A 230 -1.59 11.00 4.26
N ILE A 231 -2.54 10.08 4.18
CA ILE A 231 -3.70 10.24 3.31
C ILE A 231 -4.77 10.97 4.13
N PRO A 232 -5.30 12.11 3.66
CA PRO A 232 -6.40 12.81 4.32
C PRO A 232 -7.53 11.84 4.69
N CYS A 233 -8.13 12.05 5.87
CA CYS A 233 -9.17 11.20 6.44
C CYS A 233 -8.75 9.77 6.86
N ALA A 234 -7.47 9.38 6.71
CA ALA A 234 -6.98 8.18 7.38
C ALA A 234 -6.89 8.37 8.89
N TYR A 235 -6.62 9.61 9.34
CA TYR A 235 -6.42 10.02 10.75
C TYR A 235 -5.37 9.21 11.54
N THR A 236 -4.60 8.34 10.87
CA THR A 236 -3.58 7.51 11.50
C THR A 236 -2.23 8.21 11.57
N SER A 237 -1.66 8.10 12.75
CA SER A 237 -0.42 8.73 13.20
C SER A 237 0.75 7.76 13.09
N GLY A 238 0.50 6.49 13.39
CA GLY A 238 1.44 5.38 13.32
C GLY A 238 0.69 4.05 13.17
N VAL A 239 1.41 3.03 12.75
CA VAL A 239 0.95 1.64 12.75
C VAL A 239 2.14 0.70 12.88
N ALA A 240 2.02 -0.26 13.79
CA ALA A 240 2.91 -1.40 13.94
C ALA A 240 2.19 -2.68 13.52
N ARG A 241 2.81 -3.43 12.62
CA ARG A 241 2.27 -4.74 12.19
C ARG A 241 3.35 -5.68 11.68
N TRP A 242 3.03 -6.96 11.71
CA TRP A 242 3.85 -7.99 11.10
C TRP A 242 3.40 -8.24 9.66
N LEU A 243 4.34 -8.13 8.71
CA LEU A 243 4.09 -8.44 7.31
C LEU A 243 4.09 -9.95 7.06
N ASN A 244 4.85 -10.68 7.88
CA ASN A 244 4.90 -12.14 7.94
C ASN A 244 5.50 -12.56 9.30
N SER A 245 5.72 -13.86 9.50
CA SER A 245 6.25 -14.42 10.76
C SER A 245 7.63 -13.88 11.19
N HIS A 246 8.36 -13.21 10.29
CA HIS A 246 9.75 -12.81 10.50
C HIS A 246 10.06 -11.34 10.19
N ARG A 247 9.11 -10.56 9.65
CA ARG A 247 9.30 -9.14 9.31
C ARG A 247 8.23 -8.28 9.97
N ALA A 248 8.68 -7.30 10.75
CA ALA A 248 7.84 -6.26 11.33
C ALA A 248 7.97 -4.95 10.53
N LEU A 249 6.89 -4.19 10.48
CA LEU A 249 6.81 -2.87 9.86
C LEU A 249 6.27 -1.88 10.89
N ILE A 250 7.04 -0.81 11.11
CA ILE A 250 6.57 0.41 11.74
C ILE A 250 6.39 1.43 10.62
N GLN A 251 5.17 1.90 10.45
CA GLN A 251 4.83 2.91 9.45
C GLN A 251 4.32 4.16 10.15
N LEU A 252 4.98 5.29 9.90
CA LEU A 252 4.67 6.56 10.54
C LEU A 252 4.27 7.61 9.50
N SER A 253 3.32 8.47 9.88
CA SER A 253 3.07 9.71 9.17
C SER A 253 3.81 10.87 9.87
N LEU A 254 4.41 11.77 9.08
CA LEU A 254 5.01 13.02 9.61
C LEU A 254 4.00 14.18 9.71
N TYR A 255 2.74 13.95 9.35
CA TYR A 255 1.79 15.03 9.16
C TYR A 255 1.45 15.77 10.45
N GLY A 256 1.72 17.09 10.46
CA GLY A 256 1.38 17.97 11.59
C GLY A 256 2.11 17.62 12.89
N LYS A 257 3.10 16.73 12.86
CA LYS A 257 3.81 16.30 14.06
C LYS A 257 4.98 17.21 14.34
N GLN A 258 4.90 17.86 15.49
CA GLN A 258 6.08 18.27 16.20
C GLN A 258 6.83 17.03 16.72
N ASN A 259 8.12 17.21 17.00
CA ASN A 259 9.02 16.14 17.41
C ASN A 259 8.54 15.35 18.63
N ASP A 260 7.85 15.99 19.58
CA ASP A 260 7.25 15.32 20.74
C ASP A 260 6.27 14.21 20.34
N ARG A 261 5.32 14.53 19.46
CA ARG A 261 4.32 13.57 18.97
C ARG A 261 4.97 12.49 18.12
N PHE A 262 5.93 12.85 17.28
CA PHE A 262 6.68 11.89 16.46
C PHE A 262 7.40 10.86 17.31
N TRP A 263 8.18 11.30 18.30
CA TRP A 263 8.93 10.39 19.16
C TRP A 263 7.99 9.51 19.98
N PHE A 264 6.94 10.08 20.57
CA PHE A 264 5.93 9.29 21.27
C PHE A 264 5.34 8.21 20.37
N THR A 265 4.93 8.57 19.14
CA THR A 265 4.37 7.59 18.20
C THR A 265 5.37 6.49 17.86
N PHE A 266 6.61 6.84 17.52
CA PHE A 266 7.62 5.84 17.18
C PHE A 266 7.84 4.83 18.31
N PHE A 267 8.02 5.31 19.54
CA PHE A 267 8.23 4.43 20.69
C PHE A 267 6.98 3.63 21.04
N HIS A 268 5.78 4.17 20.80
CA HIS A 268 4.51 3.46 20.95
C HIS A 268 4.43 2.29 19.96
N GLU A 269 4.70 2.53 18.69
CA GLU A 269 4.75 1.47 17.68
C GLU A 269 5.86 0.43 17.97
N ALA A 270 7.00 0.88 18.48
CA ALA A 270 8.07 -0.01 18.92
C ALA A 270 7.63 -0.90 20.11
N ALA A 271 6.87 -0.35 21.06
CA ALA A 271 6.30 -1.09 22.17
C ALA A 271 5.38 -2.22 21.68
N HIS A 272 4.53 -1.96 20.67
CA HIS A 272 3.70 -3.01 20.08
C HIS A 272 4.50 -4.17 19.50
N ILE A 273 5.62 -3.87 18.83
CA ILE A 273 6.51 -4.92 18.29
C ILE A 273 7.25 -5.69 19.41
N LEU A 274 7.54 -5.04 20.54
CA LEU A 274 8.30 -5.63 21.65
C LEU A 274 7.44 -6.45 22.62
N LEU A 275 6.23 -5.97 22.92
CA LEU A 275 5.38 -6.46 24.00
C LEU A 275 4.28 -7.40 23.51
N HIS A 276 3.77 -7.22 22.29
CA HIS A 276 2.56 -7.89 21.84
C HIS A 276 2.80 -8.93 20.73
N ASP A 277 1.77 -9.73 20.48
CA ASP A 277 1.84 -10.88 19.60
C ASP A 277 1.90 -10.52 18.11
N LYS A 278 2.48 -11.43 17.31
CA LYS A 278 2.73 -11.18 15.88
C LYS A 278 1.48 -11.11 15.00
N LYS A 279 0.32 -11.49 15.51
CA LYS A 279 -0.93 -11.56 14.74
C LYS A 279 -1.71 -10.25 14.78
N ASP A 280 -1.31 -9.33 15.64
CA ASP A 280 -2.04 -8.10 15.87
C ASP A 280 -1.57 -6.98 14.93
N ILE A 281 -2.53 -6.13 14.54
CA ILE A 281 -2.30 -4.89 13.80
C ILE A 281 -2.76 -3.76 14.73
N PHE A 282 -1.85 -2.84 15.06
CA PHE A 282 -2.10 -1.73 15.98
C PHE A 282 -2.00 -0.39 15.26
N LEU A 283 -2.97 0.49 15.44
CA LEU A 283 -3.07 1.75 14.71
C LEU A 283 -3.30 2.90 15.69
N ASP A 284 -2.38 3.87 15.70
CA ASP A 284 -2.51 5.06 16.54
C ASP A 284 -3.32 6.15 15.83
N ASP A 285 -4.32 6.72 16.53
CA ASP A 285 -5.20 7.80 16.04
C ASP A 285 -4.69 9.17 16.48
N SER A 286 -4.73 10.12 15.55
CA SER A 286 -4.40 11.54 15.77
C SER A 286 -5.59 12.40 16.25
N GLY A 287 -6.83 11.88 16.24
CA GLY A 287 -8.08 12.56 16.60
C GLY A 287 -8.53 12.41 18.07
N GLN A 288 -9.45 13.30 18.51
CA GLN A 288 -10.04 13.33 19.86
C GLN A 288 -11.31 12.46 20.00
N GLY A 289 -11.35 11.27 19.40
CA GLY A 289 -12.50 10.37 19.50
C GLY A 289 -12.43 9.43 20.72
N ASP A 290 -13.58 8.94 21.19
CA ASP A 290 -13.68 7.82 22.15
C ASP A 290 -12.94 6.59 21.58
N ARG A 291 -11.72 6.33 22.07
CA ARG A 291 -10.95 5.11 21.79
C ARG A 291 -11.67 3.93 22.46
N LEU A 292 -11.78 2.77 21.81
CA LEU A 292 -11.98 1.53 22.57
C LEU A 292 -10.61 1.17 23.12
N GLU A 293 -10.31 1.66 24.33
CA GLU A 293 -9.06 1.35 25.02
C GLU A 293 -8.95 -0.16 25.19
N SER A 294 -7.91 -0.74 24.61
CA SER A 294 -7.54 -2.13 24.80
C SER A 294 -6.33 -2.18 25.73
N GLN A 295 -6.22 -3.26 26.50
CA GLN A 295 -5.10 -3.44 27.43
C GLN A 295 -3.73 -3.24 26.74
N GLN A 296 -3.59 -3.66 25.49
CA GLN A 296 -2.38 -3.48 24.69
C GLN A 296 -2.04 -2.00 24.43
N GLU A 297 -3.04 -1.16 24.19
CA GLU A 297 -2.81 0.28 23.97
C GLU A 297 -2.34 0.96 25.27
N ASP A 298 -2.90 0.57 26.41
CA ASP A 298 -2.49 1.07 27.73
C ASP A 298 -1.09 0.61 28.08
N GLU A 299 -0.76 -0.66 27.81
CA GLU A 299 0.59 -1.22 28.00
C GLU A 299 1.62 -0.50 27.14
N ALA A 300 1.33 -0.25 25.86
CA ALA A 300 2.20 0.51 24.98
C ALA A 300 2.39 1.95 25.47
N ASN A 301 1.30 2.63 25.86
CA ASN A 301 1.37 3.98 26.41
C ASN A 301 2.19 4.07 27.70
N ALA A 302 1.97 3.14 28.64
CA ALA A 302 2.71 3.06 29.89
C ALA A 302 4.20 2.79 29.64
N TRP A 303 4.52 1.89 28.70
CA TRP A 303 5.89 1.58 28.32
C TRP A 303 6.62 2.81 27.78
N VAL A 304 6.00 3.58 26.88
CA VAL A 304 6.61 4.81 26.32
C VAL A 304 6.85 5.86 27.40
N ARG A 305 5.89 6.03 28.33
CA ARG A 305 6.01 6.97 29.44
C ARG A 305 7.25 6.67 30.28
N GLU A 306 7.36 5.44 30.75
CA GLU A 306 8.47 4.98 31.58
C GLU A 306 9.81 4.99 30.81
N PHE A 307 9.80 4.58 29.53
CA PHE A 307 11.01 4.49 28.72
C PHE A 307 11.61 5.86 28.37
N LEU A 308 10.77 6.86 28.04
CA LEU A 308 11.24 8.20 27.71
C LEU A 308 11.64 8.99 28.96
N ILE A 309 10.78 8.99 29.97
CA ILE A 309 10.95 9.75 31.21
C ILE A 309 10.60 8.82 32.38
N PRO A 310 11.60 8.15 32.97
CA PRO A 310 11.40 7.27 34.11
C PRO A 310 10.63 7.95 35.25
N SER A 311 9.70 7.22 35.87
CA SER A 311 8.81 7.74 36.91
C SER A 311 9.54 8.26 38.16
N GLU A 312 10.79 7.84 38.39
CA GLU A 312 11.65 8.41 39.43
C GLU A 312 11.88 9.93 39.28
N HIS A 313 11.66 10.48 38.08
CA HIS A 313 11.80 11.91 37.82
C HIS A 313 10.47 12.69 37.85
N ASP A 314 9.32 12.06 38.10
CA ASP A 314 7.99 12.70 38.04
C ASP A 314 7.89 13.89 39.01
N ALA A 315 8.44 13.75 40.22
CA ALA A 315 8.43 14.80 41.23
C ALA A 315 9.12 16.08 40.73
N GLU A 316 10.25 15.95 40.04
CA GLU A 316 10.97 17.09 39.47
C GLU A 316 10.30 17.59 38.18
N LEU A 317 9.85 16.68 37.30
CA LEU A 317 9.16 17.00 36.05
C LEU A 317 7.99 17.96 36.30
N TYR A 318 7.18 17.70 37.33
CA TYR A 318 6.01 18.51 37.66
C TYR A 318 6.33 19.87 38.29
N THR A 319 7.59 20.17 38.57
CA THR A 319 8.05 21.50 39.02
C THR A 319 8.56 22.39 37.90
N LEU A 320 8.80 21.85 36.70
CA LEU A 320 9.35 22.62 35.59
C LEU A 320 8.36 23.69 35.11
N ARG A 321 8.76 24.96 35.13
CA ARG A 321 7.92 26.09 34.72
C ARG A 321 8.58 27.02 33.70
N SER A 322 9.91 27.13 33.71
CA SER A 322 10.64 27.98 32.77
C SER A 322 11.24 27.20 31.60
N ARG A 323 11.65 27.94 30.56
CA ARG A 323 12.31 27.36 29.38
C ARG A 323 13.65 26.73 29.76
N GLU A 324 14.39 27.41 30.64
CA GLU A 324 15.71 27.01 31.11
C GLU A 324 15.63 25.73 31.96
N ASP A 325 14.62 25.60 32.83
CA ASP A 325 14.40 24.37 33.61
C ASP A 325 14.15 23.17 32.71
N VAL A 326 13.27 23.33 31.71
CA VAL A 326 12.93 22.26 30.76
C VAL A 326 14.15 21.84 29.93
N ILE A 327 14.95 22.80 29.45
CA ILE A 327 16.18 22.48 28.70
C ILE A 327 17.18 21.74 29.60
N GLY A 328 17.46 22.28 30.79
CA GLY A 328 18.42 21.67 31.72
C GLY A 328 18.01 20.26 32.16
N PHE A 329 16.71 20.03 32.37
CA PHE A 329 16.18 18.70 32.68
C PHE A 329 16.30 17.74 31.48
N ALA A 330 16.02 18.22 30.26
CA ALA A 330 16.13 17.43 29.03
C ALA A 330 17.57 16.97 28.77
N GLU A 331 18.54 17.86 29.00
CA GLU A 331 19.97 17.58 28.86
C GLU A 331 20.42 16.47 29.83
N ARG A 332 19.97 16.51 31.09
CA ARG A 332 20.28 15.44 32.07
C ARG A 332 19.71 14.08 31.67
N LEU A 333 18.52 14.05 31.07
CA LEU A 333 17.89 12.82 30.60
C LEU A 333 18.40 12.35 29.23
N GLY A 334 19.17 13.17 28.54
CA GLY A 334 19.67 12.91 27.19
C GLY A 334 18.55 12.81 26.14
N ILE A 335 17.48 13.60 26.30
CA ILE A 335 16.35 13.63 25.36
C ILE A 335 16.04 15.05 24.89
N HIS A 336 15.28 15.18 23.80
CA HIS A 336 14.89 16.49 23.29
C HIS A 336 13.85 17.18 24.20
N ALA A 337 14.05 18.46 24.51
CA ALA A 337 13.17 19.26 25.38
C ALA A 337 11.69 19.25 24.94
N GLY A 338 11.40 19.32 23.63
CA GLY A 338 10.06 19.12 23.08
C GLY A 338 9.31 17.89 23.62
N ILE A 339 9.98 16.75 23.87
CA ILE A 339 9.36 15.55 24.45
C ILE A 339 8.81 15.84 25.86
N LEU A 340 9.59 16.54 26.69
CA LEU A 340 9.14 16.97 28.02
C LEU A 340 7.94 17.89 27.93
N VAL A 341 7.96 18.85 27.01
CA VAL A 341 6.82 19.76 26.78
C VAL A 341 5.56 18.97 26.39
N GLY A 342 5.72 17.96 25.53
CA GLY A 342 4.64 17.03 25.18
C GLY A 342 4.09 16.30 26.42
N ARG A 343 4.97 15.78 27.29
CA ARG A 343 4.55 15.10 28.53
C ARG A 343 3.85 16.04 29.51
N LEU A 344 4.40 17.24 29.73
CA LEU A 344 3.80 18.24 30.63
C LEU A 344 2.42 18.69 30.16
N GLN A 345 2.20 18.78 28.85
CA GLN A 345 0.88 19.09 28.28
C GLN A 345 -0.09 17.94 28.44
N PHE A 346 0.37 16.72 28.17
CA PHE A 346 -0.46 15.52 28.32
C PHE A 346 -0.93 15.34 29.78
N ASP A 347 -0.03 15.52 30.75
CA ASP A 347 -0.33 15.45 32.19
C ASP A 347 -1.04 16.72 32.72
N GLN A 348 -1.40 17.67 31.85
CA GLN A 348 -2.10 18.93 32.18
C GLN A 348 -1.34 19.84 33.18
N VAL A 349 -0.03 19.70 33.25
CA VAL A 349 0.86 20.54 34.09
C VAL A 349 1.04 21.93 33.47
N ILE A 350 1.01 21.99 32.13
CA ILE A 350 1.04 23.24 31.36
C ILE A 350 -0.06 23.22 30.29
N GLU A 351 -0.55 24.39 29.92
CA GLU A 351 -1.54 24.54 28.85
C GLU A 351 -0.97 24.22 27.46
N HIS A 352 -1.82 23.78 26.53
CA HIS A 352 -1.45 23.51 25.15
C HIS A 352 -0.99 24.76 24.37
N ASN A 353 -1.34 25.97 24.82
CA ASN A 353 -0.93 27.25 24.23
C ASN A 353 0.38 27.82 24.84
N SER A 354 1.04 27.06 25.74
CA SER A 354 2.20 27.52 26.50
C SER A 354 3.34 28.04 25.61
N LYS A 355 4.07 29.07 26.11
CA LYS A 355 5.30 29.59 25.46
C LYS A 355 6.39 28.53 25.28
N LEU A 356 6.35 27.46 26.07
CA LEU A 356 7.26 26.31 25.97
C LEU A 356 7.11 25.54 24.65
N ASN A 357 6.02 25.74 23.89
CA ASN A 357 5.87 25.19 22.54
C ASN A 357 7.00 25.60 21.58
N THR A 358 7.71 26.70 21.87
CA THR A 358 8.91 27.10 21.12
C THR A 358 10.07 26.10 21.21
N LEU A 359 10.03 25.16 22.17
CA LEU A 359 10.99 24.05 22.30
C LEU A 359 10.62 22.83 21.45
N LYS A 360 9.47 22.85 20.79
CA LYS A 360 9.03 21.79 19.88
C LYS A 360 9.42 22.14 18.44
N VAL A 361 9.86 21.12 17.70
CA VAL A 361 10.38 21.29 16.34
C VAL A 361 9.47 20.56 15.37
N GLY A 362 9.06 21.21 14.28
CA GLY A 362 8.28 20.58 13.21
C GLY A 362 9.14 19.63 12.37
N LEU A 363 8.55 18.50 11.95
CA LEU A 363 9.20 17.53 11.07
C LEU A 363 8.58 17.60 9.66
N ASN A 364 9.41 17.43 8.64
CA ASN A 364 9.01 17.56 7.23
C ASN A 364 9.48 16.36 6.40
N LEU A 365 8.72 15.95 5.39
CA LEU A 365 9.08 14.82 4.51
C LEU A 365 10.33 15.07 3.65
N GLU A 366 10.68 16.34 3.39
CA GLU A 366 11.70 16.74 2.42
C GLU A 366 13.01 17.25 3.06
N SER A 367 13.34 16.87 4.30
CA SER A 367 14.56 17.37 4.95
C SER A 367 15.85 16.80 4.33
N LYS A 368 16.23 17.30 3.14
CA LYS A 368 17.60 17.30 2.65
C LYS A 368 18.28 18.53 3.27
N GLU A 369 19.48 18.36 3.82
CA GLU A 369 20.28 19.47 4.35
C GLU A 369 20.37 20.60 3.31
N LYS A 370 20.15 21.84 3.75
CA LYS A 370 20.59 23.03 3.03
C LYS A 370 22.03 23.31 3.40
#